data_AF-A0A327PLY2-F1
#
_entry.id   AF-A0A327PLY2-F1
#
_cell.length_a   1.000
_cell.length_b   1.000
_cell.length_c   1.000
_cell.angle_alpha   90.00
_cell.angle_beta   90.00
_cell.angle_gamma   90.00
#
_symmetry.space_group_name_H-M   'P 1'
#
loop_
_entity.id
_entity.type
_entity.pdbx_description
1 polymer ?
#
loop_
_entity_poly.entity_id
_entity_poly.type
_entity_poly.pdbx_seq_one_letter_code
_entity_poly.pdbx_strand_id
1 'polypeptide(L)' 'MRKFIGWLAKIDKTGFVEKAGLKASKLYEWAGENQRAKKLETIIDENTSDKNRSAD' A
#
# COMPACT_ATOMS: atom_id res chain seq x y z
N MET A 1 8.37 -3.56 -8.03
CA MET A 1 7.68 -2.74 -7.00
C MET A 1 6.57 -3.49 -6.25
N ARG A 2 5.61 -4.14 -6.92
CA ARG A 2 4.50 -4.87 -6.27
C ARG A 2 4.92 -5.85 -5.16
N LYS A 3 5.90 -6.72 -5.44
CA LYS A 3 6.42 -7.70 -4.47
C LYS A 3 7.16 -7.07 -3.28
N PHE A 4 7.78 -5.90 -3.46
CA PHE A 4 8.56 -5.22 -2.42
C PHE A 4 7.65 -4.47 -1.44
N ILE A 5 6.67 -3.73 -1.96
CA ILE A 5 5.66 -3.05 -1.13
C ILE A 5 4.80 -4.08 -0.39
N GLY A 6 4.45 -5.19 -1.04
CA GLY A 6 3.73 -6.28 -0.38
C GLY A 6 4.51 -6.98 0.72
N TRP A 7 5.81 -7.25 0.49
CA TRP A 7 6.69 -7.79 1.52
C TRP A 7 6.86 -6.83 2.71
N LEU A 8 7.02 -5.53 2.44
CA LEU A 8 7.06 -4.49 3.47
C LEU A 8 5.75 -4.44 4.27
N ALA A 9 4.59 -4.42 3.60
CA ALA A 9 3.28 -4.39 4.28
C ALA A 9 3.03 -5.65 5.14
N LYS A 10 3.58 -6.80 4.72
CA LYS A 10 3.48 -8.06 5.45
C LYS A 10 4.35 -8.10 6.71
N ILE A 11 5.58 -7.59 6.62
CA ILE A 11 6.52 -7.53 7.75
C ILE A 11 6.18 -6.40 8.73
N ASP A 12 5.70 -5.27 8.21
CA ASP A 12 5.39 -4.09 9.01
C ASP A 12 4.12 -4.33 9.84
N LYS A 13 4.26 -4.59 11.15
CA LYS A 13 3.14 -4.76 12.09
C LYS A 13 2.65 -3.45 12.70
N THR A 14 3.30 -2.33 12.40
CA THR A 14 3.09 -1.02 13.03
C THR A 14 2.15 -0.10 12.25
N GLY A 15 1.74 -0.49 11.03
CA GLY A 15 0.89 0.32 10.15
C GLY A 15 1.65 1.49 9.50
N PHE A 16 2.98 1.46 9.54
CA PHE A 16 3.83 2.46 8.92
C PHE A 16 3.72 2.39 7.39
N VAL A 17 3.69 1.18 6.81
CA VAL A 17 3.59 1.01 5.35
C VAL A 17 2.26 1.51 4.81
N GLU A 18 1.18 1.32 5.55
CA GLU A 18 -0.16 1.82 5.19
C GLU A 18 -0.21 3.35 5.23
N LYS A 19 0.31 3.97 6.30
CA LYS A 19 0.40 5.43 6.42
C LYS A 19 1.33 6.07 5.39
N ALA A 20 2.48 5.45 5.14
CA ALA A 20 3.44 5.92 4.14
C ALA A 20 2.87 5.77 2.73
N GLY A 21 2.20 4.66 2.46
CA GLY A 21 1.51 4.39 1.21
C GLY A 21 0.36 5.37 0.92
N LEU A 22 -0.46 5.68 1.92
CA LEU A 22 -1.51 6.70 1.81
C LEU A 22 -0.94 8.11 1.55
N LYS A 23 0.14 8.49 2.24
CA LYS A 23 0.84 9.77 1.97
C LYS A 23 1.41 9.82 0.55
N ALA A 24 2.00 8.72 0.09
CA ALA A 24 2.54 8.62 -1.26
C ALA A 24 1.42 8.66 -2.32
N SER A 25 0.27 8.02 -2.09
CA SER A 25 -0.89 8.13 -3.00
C SER A 25 -1.36 9.58 -3.13
N LYS A 26 -1.52 10.29 -2.00
CA LYS A 26 -1.86 11.72 -2.00
C LYS A 26 -0.84 12.61 -2.72
N LEU A 27 0.45 12.28 -2.62
CA LEU A 27 1.50 12.99 -3.37
C LEU A 27 1.37 12.77 -4.88
N TYR A 28 1.08 11.53 -5.30
CA TYR A 28 0.82 11.24 -6.72
C TYR A 28 -0.45 11.93 -7.22
N GLU A 29 -1.50 11.99 -6.40
CA GLU A 29 -2.74 12.72 -6.73
C GLU A 29 -2.46 14.23 -6.88
N TRP A 30 -1.73 14.84 -5.93
CA TRP A 30 -1.35 16.25 -5.97
C TRP A 30 -0.47 16.59 -7.18
N ALA A 31 0.40 15.66 -7.59
CA ALA A 31 1.24 15.81 -8.78
C ALA A 31 0.48 15.61 -10.11
N GLY A 32 -0.83 15.33 -10.08
CA GLY A 32 -1.64 15.03 -11.26
C GLY A 32 -1.50 13.58 -11.78
N GLU A 33 -0.67 12.78 -11.14
CA GLU A 33 -0.36 11.37 -11.48
C GLU A 33 -1.38 10.40 -10.87
N ASN A 34 -2.66 10.64 -11.15
CA ASN A 34 -3.80 9.86 -10.63
C ASN A 34 -3.70 8.35 -10.90
N GLN A 35 -3.11 7.96 -12.04
CA GLN A 35 -2.88 6.54 -12.37
C GLN A 35 -1.92 5.87 -11.38
N ARG A 36 -0.89 6.58 -10.91
CA ARG A 36 0.08 6.07 -9.94
C ARG A 36 -0.48 6.06 -8.54
N ALA A 37 -1.25 7.08 -8.15
CA ALA A 37 -1.97 7.12 -6.88
C ALA A 37 -2.86 5.88 -6.73
N LYS A 38 -3.74 5.65 -7.71
CA LYS A 38 -4.68 4.53 -7.70
C LYS A 38 -3.98 3.17 -7.69
N LYS A 39 -2.90 3.03 -8.48
CA LYS A 39 -2.09 1.80 -8.51
C LYS A 39 -1.42 1.53 -7.16
N LEU A 40 -0.97 2.57 -6.46
CA LEU A 40 -0.34 2.44 -5.16
C LEU A 40 -1.36 2.03 -4.09
N GLU A 41 -2.54 2.67 -4.07
CA GLU A 41 -3.65 2.30 -3.19
C GLU A 41 -4.09 0.85 -3.39
N THR A 42 -4.26 0.41 -4.64
CA THR A 42 -4.60 -1.00 -4.92
C THR A 42 -3.53 -1.94 -4.37
N ILE A 43 -2.24 -1.62 -4.51
CA ILE A 43 -1.16 -2.47 -4.00
C ILE A 43 -1.19 -2.55 -2.47
N ILE A 44 -1.49 -1.44 -1.78
CA ILE A 44 -1.58 -1.40 -0.32
C ILE A 44 -2.80 -2.21 0.13
N ASP A 45 -3.97 -1.96 -0.45
CA ASP A 45 -5.22 -2.64 -0.15
C ASP A 45 -5.15 -4.16 -0.37
N GLU A 46 -4.58 -4.60 -1.51
CA GLU A 46 -4.36 -6.01 -1.84
C GLU A 46 -3.46 -6.71 -0.79
N ASN A 47 -2.48 -6.01 -0.20
CA ASN A 47 -1.54 -6.61 0.74
C ASN A 47 -1.96 -6.48 2.21
N THR A 48 -2.74 -5.45 2.57
CA THR A 48 -3.35 -5.34 3.89
C THR A 48 -4.48 -6.37 4.05
N SER A 49 -5.26 -6.61 2.98
CA SER A 49 -6.35 -7.60 3.00
C SER A 49 -5.85 -9.06 3.11
N ASP A 50 -4.66 -9.37 2.56
CA ASP A 50 -4.04 -10.71 2.69
C ASP A 50 -3.67 -11.05 4.14
N LYS A 51 -3.37 -10.02 4.95
CA LYS A 51 -3.07 -10.15 6.39
C LYS A 51 -4.26 -10.69 7.20
N ASN A 52 -5.49 -10.46 6.73
CA ASN A 52 -6.70 -10.93 7.40
C ASN A 52 -7.19 -12.29 6.88
N ARG A 53 -6.54 -12.87 5.87
CA ARG A 53 -6.96 -14.14 5.24
C ARG A 53 -6.03 -15.33 5.49
N SER A 54 -4.88 -15.10 6.13
CA SER A 54 -3.94 -16.17 6.58
C SER A 54 -3.97 -16.41 8.10
N ALA A 55 -5.02 -15.97 8.79
CA ALA A 55 -5.22 -16.18 10.23
C ALA A 55 -6.51 -16.97 10.53
N ASP A 56 -6.86 -17.92 9.66
CA ASP A 56 -7.85 -18.98 9.90
C ASP A 56 -7.16 -20.34 9.79
#